data_AF-A0A969SIZ5-F1
#
_entry.id   AF-A0A969SIZ5-F1
#
_cell.length_a   1.000
_cell.length_b   1.000
_cell.length_c   1.000
_cell.angle_alpha   90.00
_cell.angle_beta   90.00
_cell.angle_gamma   90.00
#
_symmetry.space_group_name_H-M   'P 1'
#
loop_
_entity.id
_entity.type
_entity.pdbx_description
1 polymer ?
#
loop_
_entity_poly.entity_id
_entity_poly.type
_entity_poly.pdbx_seq_one_letter_code
_entity_poly.pdbx_strand_id
1 'polypeptide(L)' 'MSKKVMFRGKVPEDLDKLVRLLATLQNKNLSDVLAEALELWSSKEENQELIKKHNLGN' A
#
# COMPACT_ATOMS: atom_id res chain seq x y z
N MET A 1 13.70 2.62 -15.82
CA MET A 1 13.59 3.18 -14.45
C MET A 1 12.11 3.33 -14.14
N SER A 2 11.56 2.58 -13.16
CA SER A 2 10.17 2.74 -12.76
C SER A 2 9.95 4.13 -12.18
N LYS A 3 8.99 4.87 -12.73
CA LYS A 3 8.67 6.24 -12.33
C LYS A 3 8.11 6.20 -10.91
N LYS A 4 8.80 6.77 -9.92
CA LYS A 4 8.28 6.89 -8.56
C LYS A 4 7.17 7.94 -8.56
N VAL A 5 5.94 7.51 -8.28
CA VAL A 5 4.78 8.39 -8.14
C VAL A 5 4.56 8.66 -6.66
N MET A 6 4.48 9.94 -6.30
CA MET A 6 4.15 10.36 -4.94
C MET A 6 2.64 10.52 -4.83
N PHE A 7 2.02 9.86 -3.85
CA PHE A 7 0.62 10.09 -3.51
C PHE A 7 0.50 10.56 -2.06
N ARG A 8 -0.51 11.40 -1.78
CA ARG A 8 -0.83 11.88 -0.43
C ARG A 8 -2.19 11.33 -0.02
N GLY A 9 -2.23 10.62 1.10
CA GLY A 9 -3.45 10.10 1.70
C GLY A 9 -3.66 10.67 3.10
N LYS A 10 -4.91 10.73 3.54
CA LYS A 10 -5.26 10.91 4.96
C LYS A 10 -5.54 9.54 5.55
N VAL A 11 -4.98 9.26 6.72
CA VAL A 11 -5.24 8.03 7.48
C VAL A 11 -5.67 8.40 8.89
N PRO A 12 -6.48 7.56 9.57
CA PRO A 12 -6.75 7.72 10.99
C PRO A 12 -5.46 7.71 11.81
N GLU A 13 -5.43 8.46 12.92
CA GLU A 13 -4.24 8.61 13.76
C GLU A 13 -3.76 7.26 14.31
N ASP A 14 -4.68 6.39 14.73
CA ASP A 14 -4.32 5.07 15.25
C ASP A 14 -3.63 4.20 14.19
N LEU A 15 -4.03 4.36 12.93
CA LEU A 15 -3.41 3.64 11.82
C LEU A 15 -2.01 4.18 11.51
N ASP A 16 -1.78 5.50 11.60
CA ASP A 16 -0.44 6.10 11.47
C ASP A 16 0.52 5.54 12.54
N LYS A 17 0.08 5.45 13.80
CA LYS A 17 0.87 4.86 14.89
C LYS A 17 1.23 3.40 14.60
N LEU A 18 0.26 2.61 14.16
CA LEU A 18 0.48 1.20 13.82
C LEU A 18 1.47 1.03 12.66
N VAL A 19 1.32 1.80 11.58
CA VAL A 19 2.22 1.69 10.41
C VAL A 19 3.65 2.11 10.77
N ARG A 20 3.84 3.14 11.60
CA ARG A 20 5.18 3.54 12.10
C ARG A 20 5.83 2.46 12.96
N LEU A 21 5.04 1.83 13.84
CA LEU A 21 5.52 0.73 14.66
C LEU A 21 5.95 -0.45 13.80
N LEU A 22 5.12 -0.84 12.82
CA LEU A 22 5.45 -1.92 11.88
C LEU A 22 6.71 -1.62 11.07
N ALA A 23 6.87 -0.39 10.58
CA ALA A 23 8.07 0.04 9.87
C ALA A 23 9.32 -0.12 10.75
N THR A 24 9.22 0.25 12.03
CA THR A 24 10.31 0.09 13.00
C THR A 24 10.64 -1.39 13.23
N LEU A 25 9.63 -2.22 13.49
CA LEU A 25 9.79 -3.65 13.77
C LEU A 25 10.37 -4.42 12.58
N GLN A 26 10.03 -4.00 11.36
CA GLN A 26 10.51 -4.62 10.13
C GLN A 26 11.82 -4.01 9.62
N ASN A 27 12.35 -2.97 10.28
CA ASN A 27 13.50 -2.20 9.82
C ASN A 27 13.32 -1.67 8.38
N LYS A 28 12.14 -1.14 8.07
CA LYS A 28 11.74 -0.59 6.76
C LYS A 28 11.30 0.86 6.90
N ASN A 29 11.28 1.59 5.77
CA ASN A 29 10.66 2.90 5.74
C ASN A 29 9.14 2.79 5.54
N LEU A 30 8.39 3.86 5.82
CA LEU A 30 6.93 3.88 5.70
C LEU A 30 6.45 3.61 4.27
N SER A 31 7.18 4.08 3.26
CA SER A 31 6.81 3.88 1.86
C SER A 31 6.89 2.42 1.46
N ASP A 32 7.91 1.69 1.92
CA ASP A 32 8.07 0.26 1.65
C ASP A 32 6.95 -0.55 2.31
N VAL A 33 6.63 -0.25 3.57
CA VAL A 33 5.53 -0.93 4.29
C VAL A 33 4.18 -0.71 3.59
N LEU A 34 3.91 0.52 3.16
CA LEU A 34 2.67 0.83 2.44
C LEU A 34 2.64 0.20 1.04
N ALA A 35 3.77 0.19 0.32
CA ALA A 35 3.87 -0.45 -0.98
C ALA A 35 3.59 -1.96 -0.88
N GLU A 36 4.23 -2.64 0.06
CA GLU A 36 4.02 -4.07 0.29
C GLU A 36 2.58 -4.39 0.68
N ALA A 37 1.97 -3.56 1.55
CA ALA A 37 0.56 -3.74 1.93
C ALA A 37 -0.39 -3.59 0.72
N LEU A 38 -0.10 -2.64 -0.19
CA LEU A 38 -0.89 -2.43 -1.40
C LEU A 38 -0.65 -3.55 -2.42
N GLU A 39 0.59 -4.00 -2.59
CA GLU A 39 0.93 -5.15 -3.44
C GLU A 39 0.20 -6.40 -2.96
N LEU A 40 0.26 -6.70 -1.66
CA LEU A 40 -0.42 -7.84 -1.05
C LEU A 40 -1.94 -7.73 -1.16
N TRP A 41 -2.51 -6.54 -0.95
CA TRP A 41 -3.94 -6.32 -1.15
C TRP A 41 -4.32 -6.59 -2.61
N SER A 42 -3.53 -6.04 -3.55
CA SER A 42 -3.79 -6.21 -4.98
C SER A 42 -3.66 -7.66 -5.42
N SER A 43 -2.76 -8.46 -4.84
CA SER A 43 -2.54 -9.85 -5.26
C SER A 43 -3.66 -10.81 -4.88
N LYS A 44 -4.61 -10.40 -4.03
CA LYS A 44 -5.77 -11.23 -3.67
C LYS A 44 -6.74 -11.33 -4.85
N GLU A 45 -7.25 -12.53 -5.09
CA GLU A 45 -8.13 -12.84 -6.23
C GLU A 45 -9.40 -11.96 -6.23
N GLU A 46 -10.03 -11.79 -5.07
CA GLU A 46 -11.18 -10.90 -4.85
C GLU A 46 -10.92 -9.44 -5.26
N ASN A 47 -9.70 -8.95 -5.07
CA ASN A 47 -9.32 -7.58 -5.41
C ASN A 47 -8.89 -7.46 -6.87
N GLN A 48 -8.33 -8.52 -7.45
CA GLN A 48 -8.04 -8.59 -8.90
C GLN A 48 -9.32 -8.48 -9.74
N GLU A 49 -10.42 -9.10 -9.30
CA GLU A 49 -11.73 -8.94 -9.96
C GLU A 49 -12.21 -7.49 -9.92
N LEU A 50 -12.04 -6.80 -8.79
CA LEU A 50 -12.38 -5.38 -8.65
C LEU A 50 -11.51 -4.49 -9.56
N ILE A 51 -10.19 -4.72 -9.59
CA ILE A 51 -9.25 -3.97 -10.44
C ILE A 51 -9.64 -4.12 -11.92
N LYS A 52 -9.94 -5.35 -12.37
CA LYS A 52 -10.39 -5.63 -13.74
C LYS A 52 -11.71 -4.94 -14.05
N LYS A 53 -12.69 -5.01 -13.14
CA LYS A 53 -14.00 -4.38 -13.29
C LYS A 53 -13.91 -2.85 -13.47
N HIS A 54 -12.90 -2.22 -12.85
CA HIS A 54 -12.72 -0.77 -12.88
C HIS A 54 -11.62 -0.30 -13.86
N ASN A 55 -11.06 -1.17 -14.71
CA ASN A 55 -9.97 -0.85 -15.64
C ASN A 55 -8.72 -0.20 -14.99
N LEU A 56 -8.39 -0.58 -13.75
CA LEU A 56 -7.29 0.02 -12.98
C LEU A 56 -5.91 -0.62 -13.23
N GLY A 57 -5.78 -1.47 -14.26
CA GLY A 57 -4.57 -2.27 -14.54
C GLY A 57 -3.91 -2.02 -15.91
N ASN A 58 -4.29 -0.95 -16.61
CA ASN A 58 -3.71 -0.56 -17.91
C ASN A 58 -2.68 0.58 -17.76
#